data_AF-A0A656QD20-F1
#
_entry.id   AF-A0A656QD20-F1
#
_cell.length_a   1.000
_cell.length_b   1.000
_cell.length_c   1.000
_cell.angle_alpha   90.00
_cell.angle_beta   90.00
_cell.angle_gamma   90.00
#
_symmetry.space_group_name_H-M   'P 1'
#
loop_
_entity.id
_entity.type
_entity.pdbx_description
1 polymer ?
#
loop_
_entity_poly.entity_id
_entity_poly.type
_entity_poly.pdbx_seq_one_letter_code
_entity_poly.pdbx_strand_id
1 'polypeptide(L)' 'MPKGSVWKVKTELVGGTRLEGLSDPADALPRLKISPEAFEALKGLRSRGETIREVVERLIFLAAEQANNQPR' A
#
# COMPACT_ATOMS: atom_id res chain seq x y z
N MET A 1 -4.50 -20.28 -15.24
CA MET A 1 -4.85 -19.53 -14.01
C MET A 1 -5.23 -18.12 -14.41
N PRO A 2 -6.27 -17.49 -13.80
CA PRO A 2 -6.61 -16.11 -14.11
C PRO A 2 -5.43 -15.21 -13.73
N LYS A 3 -4.92 -14.46 -14.71
CA LYS A 3 -3.85 -13.46 -14.48
C LYS A 3 -4.40 -12.37 -13.55
N GLY A 4 -3.72 -12.14 -12.43
CA GLY A 4 -4.07 -11.08 -11.46
C GLY A 4 -4.72 -11.53 -10.16
N SER A 5 -4.68 -12.82 -9.81
CA SER A 5 -5.19 -13.30 -8.51
C SER A 5 -4.16 -13.09 -7.40
N VAL A 6 -4.56 -12.41 -6.32
CA VAL A 6 -3.72 -12.17 -5.13
C VAL A 6 -4.03 -13.23 -4.07
N TRP A 7 -2.98 -13.79 -3.48
CA TRP A 7 -3.07 -14.88 -2.50
C TRP A 7 -2.36 -14.46 -1.22
N LYS A 8 -2.97 -14.73 -0.07
CA LYS A 8 -2.33 -14.51 1.24
C LYS A 8 -1.94 -15.84 1.87
N VAL A 9 -0.87 -15.80 2.67
CA VAL A 9 -0.49 -16.92 3.53
C VAL A 9 -1.49 -17.04 4.65
N LYS A 10 -2.21 -18.16 4.68
CA LYS A 10 -3.14 -18.47 5.76
C LYS A 10 -2.41 -19.08 6.94
N THR A 11 -1.52 -20.03 6.67
CA THR A 11 -0.81 -20.80 7.71
C THR A 11 0.44 -21.45 7.12
N GLU A 12 1.54 -21.45 7.86
CA GLU A 12 2.72 -22.27 7.56
C GLU A 12 2.53 -23.68 8.12
N LEU A 13 2.87 -24.68 7.30
CA LEU A 13 2.77 -26.08 7.64
C LEU A 13 4.17 -26.70 7.55
N VAL A 14 4.42 -27.75 8.32
CA VAL A 14 5.65 -28.53 8.20
C VAL A 14 5.62 -29.25 6.84
N GLY A 15 6.27 -28.65 5.84
CA GLY A 15 6.27 -29.15 4.46
C GLY A 15 5.66 -28.21 3.41
N GLY A 16 5.19 -27.00 3.78
CA GLY A 16 4.77 -26.01 2.80
C GLY A 16 3.89 -24.90 3.37
N THR A 17 3.36 -24.05 2.49
CA THR A 17 2.55 -22.89 2.87
C THR A 17 1.15 -23.02 2.30
N ARG A 18 0.13 -22.94 3.16
CA ARG A 18 -1.26 -22.91 2.71
C ARG A 18 -1.64 -21.48 2.32
N LEU A 19 -1.92 -21.29 1.04
CA LEU A 19 -2.40 -20.03 0.50
C LEU A 19 -3.94 -20.01 0.46
N GLU A 20 -4.54 -18.87 0.73
CA GLU A 20 -5.95 -18.60 0.46
C GLU A 20 -6.10 -17.41 -0.49
N GLY A 21 -7.02 -17.54 -1.44
CA GLY A 21 -7.33 -16.45 -2.37
C GLY A 21 -7.92 -15.27 -1.62
N LEU A 22 -7.45 -14.06 -1.94
CA LEU A 22 -8.03 -12.84 -1.41
C LEU A 22 -9.36 -12.55 -2.13
N SER A 23 -10.44 -12.55 -1.35
CA SER A 23 -11.79 -12.25 -1.83
C SER A 23 -11.97 -10.78 -2.22
N ASP A 24 -11.24 -9.88 -1.57
CA ASP A 24 -11.27 -8.44 -1.80
C ASP A 24 -9.82 -7.92 -2.01
N PRO A 25 -9.53 -7.23 -3.13
CA PRO A 25 -8.25 -6.54 -3.34
C PRO A 25 -7.89 -5.55 -2.22
N ALA A 26 -8.88 -4.97 -1.52
CA ALA A 26 -8.65 -4.08 -0.39
C ALA A 26 -8.04 -4.83 0.82
N ASP A 27 -8.33 -6.12 0.97
CA ASP A 27 -7.74 -6.98 2.02
C ASP A 27 -6.31 -7.43 1.68
N ALA A 28 -5.87 -7.22 0.44
CA ALA A 28 -4.52 -7.53 -0.01
C ALA A 28 -3.51 -6.46 0.39
N LEU A 29 -3.99 -5.25 0.69
CA LEU A 29 -3.14 -4.10 0.94
C LEU A 29 -2.89 -3.94 2.45
N PRO A 30 -1.64 -3.70 2.87
CA PRO A 30 -1.33 -3.41 4.27
C PRO A 30 -2.21 -2.26 4.76
N ARG A 31 -2.88 -2.46 5.90
CA ARG A 31 -3.61 -1.39 6.58
C ARG A 31 -2.59 -0.45 7.22
N LEU A 32 -2.40 0.72 6.62
CA LEU A 32 -1.54 1.76 7.18
C LEU A 32 -2.27 2.43 8.35
N LYS A 33 -1.66 2.38 9.54
CA LYS A 33 -2.12 3.21 10.67
C LYS A 33 -1.51 4.60 10.50
N ILE A 34 -2.37 5.61 10.45
CA ILE A 34 -1.99 7.01 10.31
C ILE A 34 -2.58 7.76 11.50
N SER A 35 -1.83 8.71 12.06
CA SER A 35 -2.39 9.55 13.13
C SER A 35 -3.51 10.45 12.57
N PRO A 36 -4.48 10.87 13.39
CA PRO A 36 -5.54 11.79 12.96
C PRO A 36 -5.00 13.08 12.33
N GLU A 37 -3.93 13.63 12.90
CA GLU A 37 -3.32 14.89 12.45
C GLU A 37 -2.70 14.72 11.06
N ALA A 38 -1.99 13.61 10.83
CA ALA A 38 -1.44 13.27 9.53
C ALA A 38 -2.55 12.99 8.51
N PHE A 39 -3.65 12.36 8.92
CA PHE A 39 -4.81 12.13 8.05
C PHE A 39 -5.45 13.44 7.57
N GLU A 40 -5.64 14.41 8.47
CA GLU A 40 -6.16 15.73 8.08
C GLU A 40 -5.19 16.50 7.18
N ALA A 41 -3.89 16.45 7.45
CA ALA A 41 -2.87 17.04 6.57
C ALA A 41 -2.92 16.44 5.16
N LEU A 42 -3.07 15.12 5.04
CA LEU A 42 -3.15 14.42 3.77
C LEU A 42 -4.39 14.80 2.95
N LYS A 43 -5.52 15.12 3.60
CA LYS A 43 -6.71 15.63 2.88
C LYS A 43 -6.43 16.95 2.18
N GLY A 44 -5.63 17.83 2.79
CA GLY A 44 -5.25 19.12 2.21
C GLY A 44 -4.32 18.98 0.99
N LEU A 45 -3.54 17.90 0.92
CA LEU A 45 -2.58 17.61 -0.16
C LEU A 45 -3.20 16.83 -1.33
N ARG A 46 -4.49 16.51 -1.23
CA ARG A 46 -5.21 15.63 -2.15
C ARG A 46 -5.72 16.37 -3.37
N SER A 47 -5.47 15.82 -4.55
CA SER A 47 -6.08 16.27 -5.80
C SER A 47 -7.54 15.80 -5.93
N ARG A 48 -8.30 16.38 -6.85
CA ARG A 48 -9.71 16.02 -7.02
C ARG A 48 -9.82 14.57 -7.51
N GLY A 49 -10.55 13.74 -6.76
CA GLY A 49 -10.72 12.31 -7.05
C GLY A 49 -9.64 11.40 -6.48
N GLU A 50 -8.56 11.95 -5.93
CA GLU A 50 -7.48 11.17 -5.31
C GLU A 50 -7.95 10.64 -3.93
N THR A 51 -7.53 9.43 -3.59
CA THR A 51 -7.72 8.81 -2.27
C THR A 51 -6.53 9.15 -1.36
N ILE A 52 -6.71 9.04 -0.05
CA ILE A 52 -5.60 9.28 0.90
C ILE A 52 -4.44 8.30 0.67
N ARG A 53 -4.74 7.07 0.24
CA ARG A 53 -3.71 6.09 -0.14
C ARG A 53 -2.88 6.59 -1.32
N GLU A 54 -3.52 7.05 -2.38
CA GLU A 54 -2.83 7.57 -3.58
C GLU A 54 -1.98 8.79 -3.25
N VAL A 55 -2.44 9.69 -2.37
CA VAL A 55 -1.63 10.81 -1.87
C VAL A 55 -0.36 10.30 -1.19
N VAL A 56 -0.48 9.32 -0.30
CA VAL A 56 0.67 8.76 0.43
C VAL A 56 1.65 8.08 -0.53
N GLU A 57 1.15 7.27 -1.48
CA GLU A 57 1.99 6.60 -2.48
C GLU A 57 2.75 7.62 -3.33
N ARG A 58 2.07 8.68 -3.81
CA ARG A 58 2.72 9.78 -4.55
C ARG A 58 3.80 10.48 -3.73
N LEU A 59 3.55 10.77 -2.45
CA LEU A 59 4.55 11.40 -1.58
C LEU A 59 5.76 10.50 -1.35
N ILE A 60 5.57 9.19 -1.23
CA ILE A 60 6.67 8.21 -1.12
C ILE A 60 7.52 8.23 -2.39
N PHE A 61 6.90 8.19 -3.58
CA PHE A 61 7.63 8.24 -4.84
C PHE A 61 8.42 9.53 -5.01
N LEU A 62 7.82 10.69 -4.71
CA LEU A 62 8.50 11.98 -4.76
C LEU A 62 9.70 12.04 -3.81
N ALA A 63 9.55 11.53 -2.58
CA ALA A 63 10.65 11.48 -1.62
C ALA A 63 11.79 10.56 -2.11
N ALA A 64 11.47 9.42 -2.71
CA ALA A 64 12.45 8.49 -3.26
C ALA A 64 13.21 9.10 -4.46
N GLU A 65 12.53 9.82 -5.34
CA GLU A 65 13.15 10.55 -6.45
C GLU A 65 14.09 11.65 -5.96
N GLN A 66 13.68 12.42 -4.95
CA GLN A 66 14.52 13.46 -4.36
C GLN A 66 15.78 12.89 -3.70
N ALA A 67 15.64 11.78 -2.97
CA ALA A 67 16.78 11.10 -2.37
C ALA A 67 17.79 10.59 -3.43
N ASN A 68 17.30 10.18 -4.60
CA ASN A 68 18.15 9.74 -5.69
C ASN A 68 18.84 10.91 -6.44
N ASN A 69 18.25 12.11 -6.40
CA ASN A 69 18.73 13.30 -7.08
C ASN A 69 19.63 14.20 -6.20
N GLN A 70 19.91 13.83 -4.95
CA GLN A 70 20.89 14.52 -4.12
C GLN A 70 22.32 14.06 -4.45
N PRO A 71 23.26 14.97 -4.80
CA PRO A 71 24.66 14.61 -4.95
C PRO A 71 25.20 14.14 -3.60
N ARG A 72 25.84 12.97 -3.59
CA ARG A 72 26.53 12.40 -2.42
C ARG A 72 27.74 13.24 -2.02
#